data_AF-A0A7X6XWN2-F1
#
_entry.id   AF-A0A7X6XWN2-F1
#
_cell.length_a   1.000
_cell.length_b   1.000
_cell.length_c   1.000
_cell.angle_alpha   90.00
_cell.angle_beta   90.00
_cell.angle_gamma   90.00
#
_symmetry.space_group_name_H-M   'P 1'
#
loop_
_entity.id
_entity.type
_entity.pdbx_description
1 polymer ?
#
loop_
_entity_poly.entity_id
_entity_poly.type
_entity_poly.pdbx_seq_one_letter_code
_entity_poly.pdbx_strand_id
1 'polypeptide(L)'
;MEKLDESWIDQKEDKLRELFFDLYEDYIDQLPHYQRRKEYLSGLNRLNRSSLWSCDELNLEVKPGDICYMDFGQVYINEAGYQHFGLVISNFNYKLFVVPMTSNRETIRRARELCSEHLFYIGQLEGLNKPSVLFLNDCKFINSSRVISINSYLCPNSAMFKEIENELKMNIFNEV
;
A
#
# COMPACT_ATOMS: atom_id res chain seq x y z
N MET A 1 -14.39 -19.91 -12.43
CA MET A 1 -13.65 -20.26 -11.21
C MET A 1 -14.59 -21.04 -10.34
N GLU A 2 -14.32 -22.34 -10.16
CA GLU A 2 -15.12 -23.20 -9.29
C GLU A 2 -15.07 -22.63 -7.87
N LYS A 3 -16.21 -22.51 -7.19
CA LYS A 3 -16.23 -22.00 -5.81
C LYS A 3 -15.49 -23.00 -4.93
N LEU A 4 -14.46 -22.55 -4.23
CA LEU A 4 -13.80 -23.36 -3.21
C LEU A 4 -14.82 -23.62 -2.11
N ASP A 5 -15.31 -24.85 -2.01
CA ASP A 5 -16.09 -25.32 -0.86
C ASP A 5 -15.14 -25.41 0.34
N GLU A 6 -15.32 -24.57 1.36
CA GLU A 6 -14.38 -24.51 2.49
C GLU A 6 -14.44 -25.76 3.40
N SER A 7 -15.43 -26.65 3.20
CA SER A 7 -15.65 -27.83 4.05
C SER A 7 -14.53 -28.88 4.00
N TRP A 8 -13.63 -28.84 3.02
CA TRP A 8 -12.51 -29.79 2.88
C TRP A 8 -11.14 -29.25 3.32
N ILE A 9 -11.03 -27.95 3.63
CA ILE A 9 -9.74 -27.26 3.85
C ILE A 9 -8.97 -27.87 5.04
N ASP A 10 -9.66 -28.22 6.12
CA ASP A 10 -9.01 -28.76 7.33
C ASP A 10 -8.57 -30.22 7.20
N GLN A 11 -9.02 -30.94 6.17
CA GLN A 11 -8.83 -32.40 6.07
C GLN A 11 -7.74 -32.81 5.08
N LYS A 12 -7.22 -31.89 4.25
CA LYS A 12 -6.31 -32.22 3.14
C LYS A 12 -5.31 -31.07 2.82
N GLU A 13 -4.42 -30.77 3.76
CA GLU A 13 -3.35 -29.76 3.59
C GLU A 13 -2.54 -29.95 2.30
N ASP A 14 -2.17 -31.20 1.96
CA ASP A 14 -1.42 -31.50 0.74
C ASP A 14 -2.16 -31.08 -0.54
N LYS A 15 -3.49 -31.27 -0.59
CA LYS A 15 -4.30 -30.86 -1.75
C LYS A 15 -4.43 -29.34 -1.85
N LEU A 16 -4.57 -28.65 -0.72
CA LEU A 16 -4.60 -27.19 -0.70
C LEU A 16 -3.27 -26.62 -1.20
N ARG A 17 -2.16 -27.23 -0.77
CA ARG A 17 -0.81 -26.88 -1.20
C ARG A 17 -0.64 -27.05 -2.71
N GLU A 18 -0.97 -28.23 -3.25
CA GLU A 18 -0.90 -28.51 -4.69
C GLU A 18 -1.73 -27.50 -5.49
N LEU A 19 -3.00 -27.32 -5.11
CA LEU A 19 -3.90 -26.38 -5.78
C LEU A 19 -3.37 -24.94 -5.74
N PHE A 20 -2.82 -24.50 -4.60
CA PHE A 20 -2.25 -23.16 -4.48
C PHE A 20 -1.06 -22.97 -5.43
N PHE A 21 -0.12 -23.91 -5.47
CA PHE A 21 1.06 -23.78 -6.33
C PHE A 21 0.70 -23.85 -7.81
N ASP A 22 -0.17 -24.76 -8.21
CA ASP A 22 -0.62 -24.90 -9.60
C ASP A 22 -1.31 -23.60 -10.08
N LEU A 23 -2.28 -23.09 -9.31
CA LEU A 23 -2.99 -21.86 -9.66
C LEU A 23 -2.06 -20.63 -9.64
N TYR A 24 -1.10 -20.57 -8.71
CA TYR A 24 -0.18 -19.46 -8.62
C TYR A 24 0.85 -19.47 -9.75
N GLU A 25 1.33 -20.64 -10.17
CA GLU A 25 2.22 -20.79 -11.33
C GLU A 25 1.52 -20.35 -12.62
N ASP A 26 0.30 -20.85 -12.87
CA ASP A 26 -0.53 -20.42 -14.01
C ASP A 26 -0.80 -18.91 -14.00
N TYR A 27 -1.09 -18.34 -12.83
CA TYR A 27 -1.29 -16.90 -12.65
C TYR A 27 -0.03 -16.12 -13.04
N ILE A 28 1.12 -16.52 -12.49
CA ILE A 28 2.40 -15.87 -12.76
C ILE A 28 2.73 -15.90 -14.25
N ASP A 29 2.55 -17.03 -14.92
CA ASP A 29 2.88 -17.18 -16.35
C ASP A 29 2.03 -16.30 -17.27
N GLN A 30 0.80 -15.98 -16.86
CA GLN A 30 -0.09 -15.07 -17.57
C GLN A 30 0.27 -13.59 -17.37
N LEU A 31 1.06 -13.25 -16.34
CA LEU A 31 1.39 -11.87 -16.04
C LEU A 31 2.47 -11.29 -16.99
N PRO A 32 2.31 -10.04 -17.42
CA PRO A 32 3.38 -9.30 -18.07
C PRO A 32 4.65 -9.25 -17.21
N HIS A 33 5.82 -9.24 -17.85
CA HIS A 33 7.11 -9.29 -17.15
C HIS A 33 7.27 -8.25 -16.03
N TYR A 34 6.74 -7.03 -16.22
CA TYR A 34 6.81 -5.99 -15.19
C TYR A 34 5.93 -6.28 -13.96
N GLN A 35 4.78 -6.94 -14.14
CA GLN A 35 3.89 -7.34 -13.03
C GLN A 35 4.47 -8.55 -12.29
N ARG A 36 4.97 -9.56 -13.02
CA ARG A 36 5.71 -10.69 -12.42
C ARG A 36 6.85 -10.23 -11.51
N ARG A 37 7.62 -9.23 -11.95
CA ARG A 37 8.70 -8.68 -11.11
C ARG A 37 8.18 -8.13 -9.78
N LYS A 38 7.05 -7.42 -9.79
CA LYS A 38 6.44 -6.87 -8.58
C LYS A 38 5.95 -7.98 -7.65
N GLU A 39 5.32 -9.00 -8.21
CA GLU A 39 4.93 -10.23 -7.51
C GLU A 39 6.12 -10.86 -6.79
N TYR A 40 7.20 -11.15 -7.51
CA TYR A 40 8.40 -11.76 -6.93
C TYR A 40 9.05 -10.89 -5.86
N LEU A 41 9.22 -9.60 -6.12
CA LEU A 41 9.83 -8.68 -5.14
C LEU A 41 8.99 -8.60 -3.86
N SER A 42 7.67 -8.52 -3.99
CA SER A 42 6.78 -8.45 -2.84
C SER A 42 6.73 -9.76 -2.06
N GLY A 43 6.70 -10.89 -2.78
CA GLY A 43 6.82 -12.22 -2.19
C GLY A 43 8.12 -12.38 -1.40
N LEU A 44 9.26 -12.01 -1.99
CA LEU A 44 10.57 -12.07 -1.33
C LEU A 44 10.64 -11.16 -0.10
N ASN A 45 10.13 -9.93 -0.19
CA ASN A 45 10.05 -9.03 0.95
C ASN A 45 9.22 -9.64 2.08
N ARG A 46 8.06 -10.21 1.77
CA ARG A 46 7.19 -10.87 2.76
C ARG A 46 7.90 -12.06 3.41
N LEU A 47 8.53 -12.94 2.61
CA LEU A 47 9.26 -14.10 3.14
C LEU A 47 10.41 -13.69 4.06
N ASN A 48 11.17 -12.66 3.69
CA ASN A 48 12.34 -12.21 4.45
C ASN A 48 12.01 -11.35 5.68
N ARG A 49 10.82 -10.72 5.71
CA ARG A 49 10.48 -9.71 6.73
C ARG A 49 9.25 -10.05 7.57
N SER A 50 8.56 -11.15 7.28
CA SER A 50 7.35 -11.55 8.02
C SER A 50 7.61 -11.87 9.50
N SER A 51 8.85 -12.22 9.86
CA SER A 51 9.28 -12.42 11.25
C SER A 51 9.64 -11.13 11.98
N LEU A 52 9.76 -10.00 11.29
CA LEU A 52 10.11 -8.72 11.89
C LEU A 52 8.89 -8.08 12.56
N TRP A 53 9.10 -7.61 13.78
CA TRP A 53 8.10 -6.95 14.59
C TRP A 53 7.81 -5.52 14.10
N SER A 54 8.87 -4.77 13.74
CA SER A 54 8.78 -3.38 13.30
C SER A 54 9.91 -2.97 12.35
N CYS A 55 9.88 -1.71 11.90
CA CYS A 55 10.99 -1.11 11.14
C CYS A 55 12.26 -0.85 11.98
N ASP A 56 12.20 -0.97 13.31
CA ASP A 56 13.37 -0.75 14.17
C ASP A 56 14.44 -1.81 13.90
N GLU A 57 14.02 -3.05 13.61
CA GLU A 57 14.92 -4.14 13.18
C GLU A 57 15.56 -3.90 11.81
N LEU A 58 15.05 -2.92 11.05
CA LEU A 58 15.62 -2.46 9.79
C LEU A 58 16.49 -1.20 9.97
N ASN A 59 16.70 -0.74 11.21
CA ASN A 59 17.37 0.52 11.53
C ASN A 59 16.73 1.75 10.85
N LEU A 60 15.39 1.74 10.75
CA LEU A 60 14.61 2.85 10.20
C LEU A 60 13.76 3.49 11.29
N GLU A 61 13.84 4.82 11.40
CA GLU A 61 12.99 5.60 12.30
C GLU A 61 11.94 6.35 11.47
N VAL A 62 10.71 5.85 11.48
CA VAL A 62 9.60 6.37 10.67
C VAL A 62 8.63 7.15 11.54
N LYS A 63 8.26 8.36 11.11
CA LYS A 63 7.38 9.27 11.85
C LYS A 63 6.22 9.79 10.99
N PRO A 64 5.14 10.29 11.63
CA PRO A 64 4.08 11.01 10.93
C PRO A 64 4.63 12.12 10.03
N GLY A 65 4.10 12.21 8.81
CA GLY A 65 4.57 13.14 7.78
C GLY A 65 5.61 12.54 6.83
N ASP A 66 6.28 11.46 7.19
CA ASP A 66 7.23 10.81 6.28
C ASP A 66 6.50 10.25 5.04
N ILE A 67 7.13 10.43 3.89
CA ILE A 67 6.76 9.74 2.65
C ILE A 67 7.75 8.62 2.45
N CYS A 68 7.23 7.40 2.57
CA CYS A 68 8.02 6.20 2.52
C CYS A 68 7.77 5.45 1.22
N TYR A 69 8.81 4.82 0.67
CA TYR A 69 8.62 3.71 -0.26
C TYR A 69 8.37 2.44 0.56
N MET A 70 7.28 1.74 0.30
CA MET A 70 6.76 0.66 1.16
C MET A 70 6.21 -0.49 0.33
N ASP A 71 6.18 -1.68 0.90
CA ASP A 71 5.56 -2.86 0.29
C ASP A 71 4.14 -3.12 0.82
N PHE A 72 3.14 -2.89 -0.03
CA PHE A 72 1.73 -3.13 0.29
C PHE A 72 1.30 -4.59 0.11
N GLY A 73 2.14 -5.45 -0.49
CA GLY A 73 1.82 -6.87 -0.68
C GLY A 73 1.01 -7.18 -1.93
N GLN A 74 0.68 -8.45 -2.11
CA GLN A 74 -0.29 -8.93 -3.09
C GLN A 74 -1.70 -8.51 -2.63
N VAL A 75 -2.49 -7.90 -3.51
CA VAL A 75 -3.79 -7.30 -3.16
C VAL A 75 -4.84 -7.57 -4.24
N TYR A 76 -6.10 -7.30 -3.91
CA TYR A 76 -7.20 -7.35 -4.86
C TYR A 76 -7.21 -6.16 -5.82
N ILE A 77 -7.98 -6.28 -6.90
CA ILE A 77 -8.19 -5.19 -7.85
C ILE A 77 -8.74 -3.95 -7.09
N ASN A 78 -8.26 -2.78 -7.48
CA ASN A 78 -8.54 -1.45 -6.90
C ASN A 78 -7.84 -1.13 -5.57
N GLU A 79 -6.98 -2.01 -5.06
CA GLU A 79 -6.05 -1.68 -3.98
C GLU A 79 -4.65 -1.35 -4.54
N ALA A 80 -3.93 -0.47 -3.86
CA ALA A 80 -2.51 -0.25 -4.05
C ALA A 80 -1.74 -1.47 -3.52
N GLY A 81 -1.19 -2.25 -4.44
CA GLY A 81 -0.42 -3.46 -4.14
C GLY A 81 1.03 -3.34 -4.56
N TYR A 82 1.86 -4.22 -4.04
CA TYR A 82 3.32 -4.25 -4.25
C TYR A 82 3.98 -2.98 -3.73
N GLN A 83 5.12 -2.60 -4.31
CA GLN A 83 5.89 -1.48 -3.82
C GLN A 83 5.38 -0.14 -4.37
N HIS A 84 4.89 0.71 -3.48
CA HIS A 84 4.41 2.06 -3.77
C HIS A 84 4.92 3.05 -2.72
N PHE A 85 4.85 4.33 -3.06
CA PHE A 85 5.00 5.35 -2.03
C PHE A 85 3.73 5.41 -1.17
N GLY A 86 3.88 5.83 0.08
CA GLY A 86 2.77 6.15 0.97
C GLY A 86 3.14 7.26 1.94
N LEU A 87 2.16 8.10 2.27
CA LEU A 87 2.27 9.10 3.33
C LEU A 87 1.94 8.44 4.68
N VAL A 88 2.82 8.60 5.66
CA VAL A 88 2.59 8.15 7.04
C VAL A 88 1.74 9.19 7.76
N ILE A 89 0.54 8.79 8.19
CA ILE A 89 -0.39 9.63 8.95
C ILE A 89 -0.16 9.46 10.44
N SER A 90 -0.03 8.22 10.90
CA SER A 90 0.23 7.93 12.32
C SER A 90 1.02 6.62 12.49
N ASN A 91 1.61 6.46 13.67
CA ASN A 91 2.24 5.22 14.11
C ASN A 91 1.51 4.73 15.37
N PHE A 92 1.09 3.48 15.36
CA PHE A 92 0.41 2.84 16.48
C PHE A 92 0.79 1.36 16.57
N ASN A 93 1.39 0.96 17.69
CA ASN A 93 1.74 -0.43 18.00
C ASN A 93 2.43 -1.17 16.84
N TYR A 94 3.60 -0.67 16.43
CA TYR A 94 4.43 -1.20 15.33
C TYR A 94 3.81 -1.12 13.94
N LYS A 95 2.59 -0.59 13.82
CA LYS A 95 1.90 -0.36 12.55
C LYS A 95 1.87 1.12 12.20
N LEU A 96 1.97 1.39 10.91
CA LEU A 96 1.83 2.72 10.35
C LEU A 96 0.44 2.81 9.72
N PHE A 97 -0.33 3.83 10.09
CA PHE A 97 -1.48 4.23 9.30
C PHE A 97 -0.99 5.06 8.13
N VAL A 98 -1.19 4.55 6.91
CA VAL A 98 -0.63 5.15 5.71
C VAL A 98 -1.68 5.40 4.65
N VAL A 99 -1.44 6.39 3.81
CA VAL A 99 -2.22 6.63 2.59
C VAL A 99 -1.33 6.36 1.37
N PRO A 100 -1.64 5.35 0.55
CA PRO A 100 -0.90 5.07 -0.67
C PRO A 100 -0.95 6.25 -1.64
N MET A 101 0.10 6.40 -2.45
CA MET A 101 0.19 7.51 -3.41
C MET A 101 0.64 7.09 -4.80
N THR A 102 0.27 7.89 -5.79
CA THR A 102 0.67 7.72 -7.19
C THR A 102 1.12 9.04 -7.81
N SER A 103 2.02 8.93 -8.78
CA SER A 103 2.40 10.01 -9.68
C SER A 103 1.91 9.75 -11.11
N ASN A 104 0.87 8.92 -11.28
CA ASN A 104 0.25 8.68 -12.58
C ASN A 104 -0.42 9.97 -13.09
N ARG A 105 -0.08 10.39 -14.31
CA ARG A 105 -0.56 11.65 -14.91
C ARG A 105 -2.08 11.73 -15.02
N GLU A 106 -2.74 10.62 -15.33
CA GLU A 106 -4.19 10.57 -15.45
C GLU A 106 -4.85 10.72 -14.08
N THR A 107 -4.35 10.05 -13.05
CA THR A 107 -4.86 10.22 -11.67
C THR A 107 -4.66 11.65 -11.17
N ILE A 108 -3.51 12.27 -11.47
CA ILE A 108 -3.26 13.69 -11.14
C ILE A 108 -4.27 14.60 -11.82
N ARG A 109 -4.54 14.38 -13.12
CA ARG A 109 -5.54 15.14 -13.86
C ARG A 109 -6.91 15.02 -13.21
N ARG A 110 -7.35 13.80 -12.89
CA ARG A 110 -8.64 13.55 -12.23
C ARG A 110 -8.75 14.23 -10.87
N ALA A 111 -7.69 14.15 -10.04
CA ALA A 111 -7.67 14.80 -8.73
C ALA A 111 -7.78 16.34 -8.84
N ARG A 112 -7.20 16.94 -9.88
CA ARG A 112 -7.20 18.41 -10.06
C ARG A 112 -8.42 18.96 -10.78
N GLU A 113 -8.93 18.26 -11.78
CA GLU A 113 -9.94 18.78 -12.71
C GLU A 113 -11.34 18.21 -12.46
N LEU A 114 -11.44 16.97 -11.99
CA LEU A 114 -12.72 16.27 -11.84
C LEU A 114 -13.20 16.19 -10.39
N CYS A 115 -12.43 16.73 -9.43
CA CYS A 115 -12.74 16.73 -8.00
C CYS A 115 -13.26 15.38 -7.50
N SER A 116 -12.40 14.36 -7.51
CA SER A 116 -12.76 13.04 -7.02
C SER A 116 -12.52 12.94 -5.52
N GLU A 117 -13.56 12.59 -4.77
CA GLU A 117 -13.57 12.62 -3.29
C GLU A 117 -12.53 11.68 -2.65
N HIS A 118 -12.17 10.59 -3.33
CA HIS A 118 -11.17 9.63 -2.84
C HIS A 118 -9.72 10.01 -3.21
N LEU A 119 -9.50 11.10 -3.94
CA LEU A 119 -8.18 11.54 -4.41
C LEU A 119 -7.78 12.88 -3.81
N PHE A 120 -6.59 12.94 -3.20
CA PHE A 120 -6.06 14.19 -2.66
C PHE A 120 -4.76 14.59 -3.34
N TYR A 121 -4.74 15.73 -4.04
CA TYR A 121 -3.54 16.22 -4.72
C TYR A 121 -2.60 16.96 -3.76
N ILE A 122 -1.35 16.48 -3.64
CA ILE A 122 -0.34 17.05 -2.72
C ILE A 122 0.75 17.85 -3.42
N GLY A 123 0.65 18.04 -4.74
CA GLY A 123 1.71 18.68 -5.52
C GLY A 123 2.98 17.84 -5.57
N GLN A 124 4.11 18.50 -5.82
CA GLN A 124 5.44 17.87 -5.80
C GLN A 124 6.17 18.36 -4.56
N LEU A 125 6.24 17.49 -3.55
CA LEU A 125 6.99 17.77 -2.32
C LEU A 125 8.50 17.66 -2.57
N GLU A 126 9.27 18.33 -1.73
CA GLU A 126 10.74 18.29 -1.79
C GLU A 126 11.26 16.85 -1.62
N GLY A 127 12.17 16.42 -2.49
CA GLY A 127 12.67 15.04 -2.54
C GLY A 127 11.87 14.12 -3.47
N LEU A 128 10.67 14.52 -3.91
CA LEU A 128 9.91 13.78 -4.94
C LEU A 128 10.24 14.25 -6.34
N ASN A 129 10.35 13.30 -7.27
CA ASN A 129 10.63 13.58 -8.69
C ASN A 129 9.41 14.08 -9.49
N LYS A 130 8.20 13.89 -8.96
CA LYS A 130 6.95 14.16 -9.68
C LYS A 130 5.86 14.65 -8.72
N PRO A 131 4.90 15.45 -9.21
CA PRO A 131 3.67 15.70 -8.48
C PRO A 131 2.93 14.40 -8.18
N SER A 132 2.21 14.36 -7.07
CA SER A 132 1.57 13.13 -6.59
C SER A 132 0.18 13.36 -6.01
N VAL A 133 -0.56 12.27 -5.93
CA VAL A 133 -1.93 12.18 -5.40
C VAL A 133 -1.99 11.04 -4.38
N LEU A 134 -2.72 11.25 -3.31
CA LEU A 134 -3.06 10.24 -2.30
C LEU A 134 -4.38 9.56 -2.64
N PHE A 135 -4.46 8.24 -2.42
CA PHE A 135 -5.70 7.46 -2.48
C PHE A 135 -6.31 7.35 -1.09
N LEU A 136 -7.20 8.29 -0.74
CA LEU A 136 -7.77 8.38 0.61
C LEU A 136 -8.59 7.13 0.97
N ASN A 137 -9.32 6.57 0.00
CA ASN A 137 -10.13 5.36 0.16
C ASN A 137 -9.31 4.06 0.31
N ASP A 138 -8.00 4.13 0.13
CA ASP A 138 -7.10 2.98 0.23
C ASP A 138 -6.11 3.15 1.41
N CYS A 139 -6.45 4.07 2.34
CA CYS A 139 -5.71 4.20 3.57
C CYS A 139 -5.82 2.93 4.42
N LYS A 140 -4.72 2.50 5.04
CA LYS A 140 -4.68 1.26 5.82
C LYS A 140 -3.56 1.25 6.84
N PHE A 141 -3.73 0.43 7.88
CA PHE A 141 -2.64 0.09 8.78
C PHE A 141 -1.77 -1.01 8.18
N ILE A 142 -0.47 -0.77 8.07
CA ILE A 142 0.50 -1.78 7.65
C ILE A 142 1.59 -1.96 8.71
N ASN A 143 2.21 -3.13 8.80
CA ASN A 143 3.39 -3.30 9.66
C ASN A 143 4.50 -2.36 9.17
N SER A 144 5.14 -1.63 10.09
CA SER A 144 6.26 -0.74 9.79
C SER A 144 7.44 -1.44 9.12
N SER A 145 7.66 -2.74 9.33
CA SER A 145 8.68 -3.55 8.63
C SER A 145 8.51 -3.61 7.10
N ARG A 146 7.35 -3.18 6.59
CA ARG A 146 7.09 -3.02 5.15
C ARG A 146 7.75 -1.79 4.55
N VAL A 147 8.28 -0.87 5.36
CA VAL A 147 9.03 0.29 4.86
C VAL A 147 10.34 -0.17 4.22
N ILE A 148 10.62 0.37 3.04
CA ILE A 148 11.84 0.13 2.28
C ILE A 148 12.78 1.33 2.42
N SER A 149 12.25 2.55 2.29
CA SER A 149 13.03 3.79 2.48
C SER A 149 12.13 4.96 2.86
N ILE A 150 12.72 5.99 3.48
CA ILE A 150 12.11 7.30 3.70
C ILE A 150 12.65 8.24 2.62
N ASN A 151 11.77 8.97 1.93
CA ASN A 151 12.11 9.65 0.68
C ASN A 151 11.72 11.14 0.63
N SER A 152 10.75 11.56 1.43
CA SER A 152 10.27 12.94 1.50
C SER A 152 9.54 13.15 2.82
N TYR A 153 9.16 14.39 3.12
CA TYR A 153 8.45 14.74 4.35
C TYR A 153 7.39 15.81 4.10
N LEU A 154 6.18 15.59 4.61
CA LEU A 154 5.10 16.57 4.69
C LEU A 154 4.89 16.92 6.16
N CYS A 155 5.13 18.18 6.54
CA CYS A 155 5.05 18.61 7.93
C CYS A 155 3.64 18.37 8.53
N PRO A 156 3.50 17.61 9.63
CA PRO A 156 2.20 17.35 10.27
C PRO A 156 1.48 18.61 10.76
N ASN A 157 2.22 19.68 11.05
CA ASN A 157 1.64 20.97 11.46
C ASN A 157 1.16 21.83 10.29
N SER A 158 1.47 21.45 9.04
CA SER A 158 1.06 22.19 7.84
C SER A 158 -0.45 22.14 7.64
N ALA A 159 -1.00 23.15 6.97
CA ALA A 159 -2.42 23.19 6.62
C ALA A 159 -2.83 21.97 5.78
N MET A 160 -2.01 21.61 4.77
CA MET A 160 -2.26 20.48 3.88
C MET A 160 -2.33 19.15 4.63
N PHE A 161 -1.42 18.89 5.58
CA PHE A 161 -1.46 17.65 6.35
C PHE A 161 -2.73 17.55 7.20
N LYS A 162 -3.11 18.64 7.87
CA LYS A 162 -4.35 18.69 8.67
C LYS A 162 -5.60 18.53 7.80
N GLU A 163 -5.58 19.06 6.59
CA GLU A 163 -6.65 18.87 5.60
C GLU A 163 -6.77 17.39 5.21
N ILE A 164 -5.66 16.72 4.91
CA ILE A 164 -5.64 15.27 4.63
C ILE A 164 -6.22 14.48 5.82
N GLU A 165 -5.83 14.79 7.06
CA GLU A 165 -6.39 14.11 8.24
C GLU A 165 -7.90 14.32 8.38
N ASN A 166 -8.42 15.50 8.05
CA ASN A 166 -9.84 15.78 8.08
C ASN A 166 -10.57 15.03 6.97
N GLU A 167 -10.05 15.05 5.75
CA GLU A 167 -10.63 14.30 4.62
C GLU A 167 -10.65 12.80 4.90
N LEU A 168 -9.60 12.22 5.51
CA LEU A 168 -9.61 10.82 5.93
C LEU A 168 -10.70 10.54 6.96
N LYS A 169 -10.87 11.40 7.97
CA LYS A 169 -11.95 11.23 8.97
C LYS A 169 -13.32 11.27 8.31
N MET A 170 -13.53 12.20 7.37
CA MET A 170 -14.80 12.32 6.65
C MET A 170 -15.06 11.09 5.77
N ASN A 171 -14.09 10.67 4.95
CA ASN A 171 -14.24 9.54 4.04
C ASN A 171 -14.37 8.18 4.74
N ILE A 172 -13.78 8.01 5.93
CA ILE A 172 -13.84 6.73 6.67
C ILE A 172 -15.16 6.58 7.42
N PHE A 173 -15.70 7.66 7.99
CA PHE A 173 -16.82 7.59 8.93
C PHE A 173 -18.14 8.16 8.41
N ASN A 174 -18.12 8.97 7.35
CA ASN A 174 -19.34 9.49 6.76
C ASN A 174 -19.63 8.74 5.46
N GLU A 175 -20.89 8.35 5.28
CA GLU A 175 -21.40 7.92 3.98
C GLU A 175 -21.35 9.14 3.05
N VAL A 176 -20.50 9.05 2.02
CA VAL A 176 -20.48 10.00 0.89
C VAL A 176 -21.40 9.47 -0.20
#